data_AF-A0A8J9SJY1-F1
#
_entry.id   AF-A0A8J9SJY1-F1
#
_cell.length_a   1.000
_cell.length_b   1.000
_cell.length_c   1.000
_cell.angle_alpha   90.00
_cell.angle_beta   90.00
_cell.angle_gamma   90.00
#
_symmetry.space_group_name_H-M   'P 1'
#
loop_
_entity.id
_entity.type
_entity.pdbx_description
1 polymer ?
#
loop_
_entity_poly.entity_id
_entity_poly.type
_entity_poly.pdbx_seq_one_letter_code
_entity_poly.pdbx_strand_id
1 'polypeptide(L)'
;ISGKSKLKKAFCEPGNVTFCPPIALADMFALKGAKGALEIHRSPENGGDRIYESVTELEKDFADGSLHPSDLKTAAIAVMGTVMEELAAGLKADGDAIKAGKTLKAFQKKAAKQKK
;
A
#
# COMPACT_ATOMS: atom_id res chain seq x y z
N ILE A 1 -4.68 9.36 7.03
CA ILE A 1 -3.46 8.52 7.15
C ILE A 1 -2.43 9.02 6.15
N SER A 2 -1.17 9.23 6.54
CA SER A 2 -0.11 9.75 5.64
C SER A 2 0.44 8.70 4.65
N GLY A 3 -0.15 7.50 4.60
CA GLY A 3 0.28 6.40 3.72
C GLY A 3 0.25 6.78 2.23
N LYS A 4 -0.83 7.43 1.77
CA LYS A 4 -0.96 7.89 0.37
C LYS A 4 0.18 8.80 -0.06
N SER A 5 0.55 9.79 0.77
CA SER A 5 1.63 10.73 0.43
C SER A 5 3.01 10.10 0.51
N LYS A 6 3.22 9.12 1.40
CA LYS A 6 4.47 8.34 1.46
C LYS A 6 4.64 7.44 0.25
N LEU A 7 3.60 6.71 -0.15
CA LEU A 7 3.68 5.77 -1.26
C LEU A 7 3.83 6.48 -2.62
N LYS A 8 3.24 7.68 -2.79
CA LYS A 8 3.53 8.54 -3.95
C LYS A 8 5.03 8.84 -4.11
N LYS A 9 5.71 9.10 -2.98
CA LYS A 9 7.15 9.40 -2.90
C LYS A 9 8.03 8.14 -2.82
N ALA A 10 7.44 6.95 -2.83
CA ALA A 10 8.20 5.71 -2.78
C ALA A 10 9.04 5.57 -4.05
N PHE A 11 10.24 5.03 -3.87
CA PHE A 11 11.11 4.64 -4.96
C PHE A 11 10.39 3.63 -5.87
N CYS A 12 10.45 3.84 -7.18
CA CYS A 12 9.76 3.03 -8.20
C CYS A 12 10.30 3.43 -9.57
N GLU A 13 11.52 2.98 -9.89
CA GLU A 13 12.07 3.16 -11.23
C GLU A 13 11.36 2.22 -12.22
N PRO A 14 11.09 2.66 -13.47
CA PRO A 14 10.56 1.79 -14.51
C PRO A 14 11.45 0.54 -14.70
N GLY A 15 10.85 -0.64 -14.77
CA GLY A 15 11.58 -1.90 -14.98
C GLY A 15 12.29 -2.48 -13.74
N ASN A 16 12.45 -1.71 -12.65
CA ASN A 16 13.17 -2.17 -11.47
C ASN A 16 12.26 -3.02 -10.57
N VAL A 17 12.44 -4.34 -10.61
CA VAL A 17 11.73 -5.29 -9.73
C VAL A 17 12.52 -5.66 -8.46
N THR A 18 13.84 -5.46 -8.45
CA THR A 18 14.71 -5.87 -7.33
C THR A 18 14.43 -5.08 -6.05
N PHE A 19 14.20 -3.77 -6.16
CA PHE A 19 13.85 -2.94 -5.02
C PHE A 19 12.72 -1.97 -5.39
N CYS A 20 11.49 -2.46 -5.37
CA CYS A 20 10.30 -1.67 -5.66
C CYS A 20 9.29 -1.76 -4.52
N PRO A 21 9.32 -0.81 -3.54
CA PRO A 21 8.34 -0.77 -2.47
C PRO A 21 6.88 -0.83 -2.94
N PRO A 22 6.45 -0.20 -4.06
CA PRO A 22 5.10 -0.39 -4.57
C PRO A 22 4.74 -1.83 -4.95
N ILE A 23 5.65 -2.61 -5.57
CA ILE A 23 5.42 -4.04 -5.84
C ILE A 23 5.26 -4.80 -4.53
N ALA A 24 6.15 -4.57 -3.56
CA ALA A 24 6.08 -5.24 -2.27
C ALA A 24 4.77 -4.95 -1.53
N LEU A 25 4.29 -3.71 -1.56
CA LEU A 25 3.01 -3.36 -0.93
C LEU A 25 1.81 -3.94 -1.70
N ALA A 26 1.85 -3.96 -3.04
CA ALA A 26 0.82 -4.59 -3.84
C ALA A 26 0.74 -6.10 -3.56
N ASP A 27 1.88 -6.77 -3.46
CA ASP A 27 1.96 -8.19 -3.07
C ASP A 27 1.38 -8.42 -1.68
N MET A 28 1.81 -7.65 -0.67
CA MET A 28 1.34 -7.83 0.70
C MET A 28 -0.14 -7.51 0.92
N PHE A 29 -0.65 -6.42 0.33
CA PHE A 29 -2.02 -5.96 0.58
C PHE A 29 -3.06 -6.52 -0.40
N ALA A 30 -2.66 -6.91 -1.61
CA ALA A 30 -3.56 -7.40 -2.64
C ALA A 30 -3.40 -8.91 -2.89
N LEU A 31 -2.23 -9.33 -3.37
CA LEU A 31 -1.98 -10.69 -3.89
C LEU A 31 -1.95 -11.74 -2.79
N LYS A 32 -1.25 -11.45 -1.69
CA LYS A 32 -1.26 -12.24 -0.44
C LYS A 32 -2.34 -11.77 0.53
N GLY A 33 -3.07 -10.72 0.17
CA GLY A 33 -4.17 -10.16 0.96
C GLY A 33 -5.46 -10.95 0.78
N ALA A 34 -6.53 -10.46 1.41
CA ALA A 34 -7.84 -11.12 1.39
C ALA A 34 -8.45 -11.24 -0.02
N LYS A 35 -8.07 -10.35 -0.95
CA LYS A 35 -8.59 -10.36 -2.32
C LYS A 35 -7.89 -11.38 -3.24
N GLY A 36 -6.63 -11.74 -2.95
CA GLY A 36 -5.86 -12.66 -3.79
C GLY A 36 -5.48 -12.12 -5.18
N ALA A 37 -5.78 -10.86 -5.48
CA ALA A 37 -5.57 -10.26 -6.79
C ALA A 37 -5.37 -8.75 -6.69
N LEU A 38 -4.62 -8.18 -7.65
CA LEU A 38 -4.42 -6.74 -7.84
C LEU A 38 -5.09 -6.30 -9.14
N GLU A 39 -6.04 -5.39 -9.03
CA GLU A 39 -6.73 -4.77 -10.17
C GLU A 39 -6.09 -3.40 -10.49
N ILE A 40 -5.71 -3.21 -11.76
CA ILE A 40 -5.20 -1.94 -12.27
C ILE A 40 -6.14 -1.45 -13.37
N HIS A 41 -6.82 -0.33 -13.12
CA HIS A 41 -7.67 0.33 -14.10
C HIS A 41 -6.91 1.45 -14.80
N ARG A 42 -6.82 1.39 -16.13
CA ARG A 42 -6.09 2.35 -16.97
C ARG A 42 -6.73 2.47 -18.34
N SER A 43 -6.49 3.58 -19.03
CA SER A 43 -7.07 3.82 -20.35
C SER A 43 -6.65 2.73 -21.35
N PRO A 44 -7.46 2.46 -22.39
CA PRO A 44 -7.09 1.52 -23.45
C PRO A 44 -5.74 1.87 -24.11
N GLU A 45 -5.46 3.17 -24.25
CA GLU A 45 -4.20 3.71 -24.80
C GLU A 45 -2.97 3.35 -23.95
N ASN A 46 -3.15 3.15 -22.64
CA ASN A 46 -2.09 2.77 -21.70
C ASN A 46 -2.07 1.26 -21.41
N GLY A 47 -2.71 0.44 -22.26
CA GLY A 47 -2.73 -1.02 -22.14
C GLY A 47 -3.95 -1.59 -21.43
N GLY A 48 -4.97 -0.77 -21.14
CA GLY A 48 -6.28 -1.20 -20.63
C GLY A 48 -6.27 -1.85 -19.25
N ASP A 49 -7.46 -2.12 -18.72
CA ASP A 49 -7.61 -2.76 -17.42
C ASP A 49 -6.89 -4.11 -17.35
N ARG A 50 -6.20 -4.35 -16.24
CA ARG A 50 -5.38 -5.56 -16.02
C ARG A 50 -5.56 -6.06 -14.59
N ILE A 51 -5.74 -7.37 -14.46
CA ILE A 51 -5.80 -8.07 -13.18
C ILE A 51 -4.57 -8.96 -13.07
N TYR A 52 -3.89 -8.89 -11.93
CA TYR A 52 -2.76 -9.74 -11.58
C TYR A 52 -3.16 -10.67 -10.44
N GLU A 53 -2.93 -11.96 -10.60
CA GLU A 53 -3.21 -12.98 -9.58
C GLU A 53 -1.94 -13.44 -8.85
N SER A 54 -0.76 -13.07 -9.38
CA SER A 54 0.52 -13.39 -8.78
C SER A 54 1.52 -12.23 -8.88
N VAL A 55 2.45 -12.18 -7.92
CA VAL A 55 3.54 -11.18 -7.94
C VAL A 55 4.46 -11.38 -9.15
N THR A 56 4.61 -12.63 -9.61
CA THR A 56 5.43 -12.97 -10.77
C THR A 56 4.90 -12.34 -12.06
N GLU A 57 3.58 -12.34 -12.27
CA GLU A 57 2.98 -11.65 -13.42
C GLU A 57 3.13 -10.14 -13.33
N LEU A 58 2.95 -9.60 -12.12
CA LEU A 58 3.11 -8.17 -11.86
C LEU A 58 4.55 -7.70 -12.13
N GLU A 59 5.53 -8.45 -11.64
CA GLU A 59 6.96 -8.18 -11.84
C GLU A 59 7.35 -8.29 -13.31
N LYS A 60 6.79 -9.26 -14.04
CA LYS A 60 7.03 -9.43 -15.47
C LYS A 60 6.58 -8.21 -16.26
N ASP A 61 5.31 -7.82 -16.13
CA ASP A 61 4.73 -6.69 -16.87
C ASP A 61 5.37 -5.36 -16.42
N PHE A 62 5.87 -5.27 -15.18
CA PHE A 62 6.62 -4.10 -14.72
C PHE A 62 8.05 -4.06 -15.28
N ALA A 63 8.73 -5.21 -15.36
CA ALA A 63 10.10 -5.34 -15.87
C ALA A 63 10.17 -5.07 -17.37
N ASP A 64 9.17 -5.51 -18.15
CA ASP A 64 9.12 -5.29 -19.60
C ASP A 64 8.59 -3.90 -20.01
N GLY A 65 8.09 -3.13 -19.04
CA GLY A 65 7.61 -1.77 -19.26
C GLY A 65 6.13 -1.68 -19.68
N SER A 66 5.43 -2.81 -19.79
CA SER A 66 3.99 -2.86 -20.06
C SER A 66 3.17 -2.23 -18.94
N LEU A 67 3.68 -2.19 -17.70
CA LEU A 67 3.07 -1.52 -16.56
C LEU A 67 3.87 -0.30 -16.12
N HIS A 68 3.23 0.88 -16.16
CA HIS A 68 3.87 2.13 -15.78
C HIS A 68 3.92 2.31 -14.23
N PRO A 69 5.01 2.89 -13.67
CA PRO A 69 5.13 3.16 -12.23
C PRO A 69 3.97 3.94 -11.60
N SER A 70 3.37 4.89 -12.32
CA SER A 70 2.23 5.66 -11.81
C SER A 70 0.98 4.79 -11.60
N ASP A 71 0.75 3.82 -12.48
CA ASP A 71 -0.41 2.93 -12.41
C ASP A 71 -0.25 1.96 -11.23
N LEU A 72 0.93 1.34 -11.14
CA LEU A 72 1.30 0.48 -10.01
C LEU A 72 1.15 1.21 -8.67
N LYS A 73 1.71 2.43 -8.55
CA LYS A 73 1.59 3.22 -7.32
C LYS A 73 0.14 3.53 -6.99
N THR A 74 -0.68 3.85 -7.99
CA THR A 74 -2.08 4.18 -7.78
C THR A 74 -2.86 2.97 -7.27
N ALA A 75 -2.68 1.81 -7.88
CA ALA A 75 -3.29 0.56 -7.45
C ALA A 75 -2.83 0.15 -6.03
N ALA A 76 -1.52 0.22 -5.76
CA ALA A 76 -0.95 -0.08 -4.44
C ALA A 76 -1.47 0.89 -3.35
N ILE A 77 -1.65 2.17 -3.67
CA ILE A 77 -2.27 3.16 -2.75
C ILE A 77 -3.72 2.78 -2.44
N ALA A 78 -4.49 2.38 -3.46
CA ALA A 78 -5.90 2.05 -3.30
C ALA A 78 -6.07 0.85 -2.37
N VAL A 79 -5.39 -0.26 -2.67
CA VAL A 79 -5.52 -1.50 -1.88
C VAL A 79 -5.02 -1.32 -0.44
N MET A 80 -3.85 -0.70 -0.24
CA MET A 80 -3.36 -0.36 1.10
C MET A 80 -4.35 0.56 1.82
N GLY A 81 -4.94 1.52 1.12
CA GLY A 81 -5.94 2.45 1.65
C GLY A 81 -7.14 1.72 2.23
N THR A 82 -7.76 0.82 1.45
CA THR A 82 -8.91 0.02 1.87
C THR A 82 -8.62 -0.79 3.13
N VAL A 83 -7.53 -1.55 3.15
CA VAL A 83 -7.16 -2.39 4.31
C VAL A 83 -6.94 -1.53 5.56
N MET A 84 -6.31 -0.37 5.41
CA MET A 84 -6.06 0.55 6.54
C MET A 84 -7.34 1.21 7.05
N GLU A 85 -8.31 1.48 6.17
CA GLU A 85 -9.60 2.04 6.53
C GLU A 85 -10.46 1.03 7.30
N GLU A 86 -10.50 -0.22 6.86
CA GLU A 86 -11.18 -1.32 7.55
C GLU A 86 -10.59 -1.54 8.96
N LEU A 87 -9.25 -1.62 9.05
CA LEU A 87 -8.57 -1.72 10.33
C LEU A 87 -8.87 -0.52 11.24
N ALA A 88 -8.83 0.69 10.69
CA ALA A 88 -9.12 1.90 11.46
C ALA A 88 -10.58 1.96 11.93
N ALA A 89 -11.52 1.42 11.16
CA ALA A 89 -12.92 1.30 11.58
C ALA A 89 -13.06 0.30 12.74
N GLY A 90 -12.44 -0.88 12.63
CA GLY A 90 -12.43 -1.88 13.71
C GLY A 90 -11.85 -1.34 15.01
N LEU A 91 -10.71 -0.64 14.95
CA LEU A 91 -10.08 -0.02 16.13
C LEU A 91 -10.92 1.09 16.78
N LYS A 92 -11.82 1.74 16.03
CA LYS A 92 -12.73 2.77 16.57
C LYS A 92 -14.01 2.17 17.15
N ALA A 93 -14.38 0.96 16.75
CA ALA A 93 -15.51 0.25 17.33
C ALA A 93 -15.14 -0.43 18.66
N ASP A 94 -13.86 -0.74 18.86
CA ASP A 94 -13.34 -1.37 20.07
C ASP A 94 -12.98 -0.35 21.17
N GLY A 95 -13.73 -0.39 22.27
CA GLY A 95 -13.53 0.51 23.41
C GLY A 95 -12.18 0.36 24.11
N ASP A 96 -11.61 -0.83 24.14
CA ASP A 96 -10.31 -1.09 24.77
C ASP A 96 -9.16 -0.68 23.86
N ALA A 97 -9.29 -0.87 22.54
CA ALA A 97 -8.35 -0.35 21.55
C ALA A 97 -8.26 1.18 21.62
N ILE A 98 -9.39 1.89 21.80
CA ILE A 98 -9.40 3.34 22.00
C ILE A 98 -8.61 3.74 23.25
N LYS A 99 -8.83 3.06 24.39
CA LYS A 99 -8.11 3.34 25.64
C LYS A 99 -6.61 3.10 25.47
N ALA A 100 -6.24 1.95 24.89
CA ALA A 100 -4.85 1.60 24.60
C ALA A 100 -4.19 2.66 23.69
N GLY A 101 -4.90 3.13 22.66
CA GLY A 101 -4.42 4.20 21.77
C GLY A 101 -4.17 5.53 22.49
N LYS A 102 -5.00 5.90 23.48
CA LYS A 102 -4.77 7.10 24.31
C LYS A 102 -3.53 6.94 25.19
N THR A 103 -3.37 5.78 25.82
CA THR A 103 -2.19 5.45 26.64
C THR A 103 -0.91 5.50 25.82
N LEU A 104 -0.90 4.92 24.62
CA LEU A 104 0.25 4.94 23.73
C LEU A 104 0.64 6.35 23.31
N LYS A 105 -0.34 7.22 22.98
CA LYS A 105 -0.07 8.63 22.66
C LYS A 105 0.50 9.39 23.86
N ALA A 106 0.01 9.13 25.07
CA ALA A 106 0.55 9.74 26.29
C ALA A 106 2.00 9.31 26.53
N PHE A 107 2.30 8.02 26.33
CA PHE A 107 3.65 7.49 26.42
C PHE A 107 4.59 8.10 25.38
N GLN A 108 4.18 8.17 24.10
CA GLN A 108 4.98 8.80 23.04
C GLN A 108 5.36 10.25 23.37
N LYS A 109 4.43 11.04 23.90
CA LYS A 109 4.71 12.43 24.34
C LYS A 109 5.72 12.50 25.48
N LYS A 110 5.64 11.58 26.45
CA LYS A 110 6.61 11.51 27.56
C LYS A 110 8.00 11.10 27.05
N ALA A 111 8.08 10.07 26.21
CA ALA A 111 9.34 9.59 25.64
C ALA A 111 10.04 10.65 24.76
N ALA A 112 9.27 11.43 23.97
CA ALA A 112 9.81 12.51 23.15
C ALA A 112 10.42 13.65 23.97
N LYS A 113 9.92 13.90 25.20
CA LYS A 113 10.48 14.89 26.13
C LYS A 113 11.76 14.43 26.82
N GLN A 114 11.95 13.13 27.01
CA GLN A 114 13.15 12.55 27.64
C GLN A 114 14.34 12.42 26.67
N LYS A 115 14.10 12.54 25.35
CA LYS A 115 15.15 12.54 24.32
C LYS A 115 15.64 13.94 23.94
N LYS A 116 15.14 14.98 24.61
CA LYS A 116 15.59 16.38 24.50
C LYS A 116 16.30 16.76 25.78
#